data_AF-A0A0T1SSP5-F1
#
_entry.id   AF-A0A0T1SSP5-F1
#
_cell.length_a   1.000
_cell.length_b   1.000
_cell.length_c   1.000
_cell.angle_alpha   90.00
_cell.angle_beta   90.00
_cell.angle_gamma   90.00
#
_symmetry.space_group_name_H-M   'P 1'
#
loop_
_entity.id
_entity.type
_entity.pdbx_description
1 polymer ?
#
loop_
_entity_poly.entity_id
_entity_poly.type
_entity_poly.pdbx_seq_one_letter_code
_entity_poly.pdbx_strand_id
1 'polypeptide(L)' 'MSDNGDQYAYWMGMGAREEIGWGWKGMALVGVGDLSGDGVPDLLARDGSGNLWRYDGDGGGSLAQRVKIGWGWQGLTAF' A
#
# COMPACT_ATOMS: atom_id res chain seq x y z
N MET A 1 17.05 -12.40 -1.35
CA MET A 1 17.55 -11.36 -2.28
C MET A 1 16.48 -11.16 -3.34
N SER A 2 15.84 -9.98 -3.37
CA SER A 2 14.93 -9.57 -4.44
C SER A 2 15.16 -8.09 -4.73
N ASP A 3 15.69 -7.85 -5.92
CA ASP A 3 16.19 -6.58 -6.42
C ASP A 3 15.08 -5.82 -7.17
N ASN A 4 14.08 -5.27 -6.46
CA ASN A 4 13.24 -4.17 -7.01
C ASN A 4 12.31 -3.45 -6.02
N GLY A 5 12.21 -3.88 -4.76
CA GLY A 5 11.40 -3.18 -3.75
C GLY A 5 9.93 -3.60 -3.67
N ASP A 6 9.61 -4.80 -4.16
CA ASP A 6 8.32 -5.44 -3.94
C ASP A 6 8.28 -6.06 -2.53
N GLN A 7 7.15 -5.94 -1.85
CA GLN A 7 6.90 -6.53 -0.52
C GLN A 7 6.13 -7.85 -0.70
N TYR A 8 6.52 -8.88 0.06
CA TYR A 8 5.87 -10.19 0.02
C TYR A 8 5.28 -10.54 1.40
N ALA A 9 4.02 -10.96 1.45
CA ALA A 9 3.44 -11.59 2.63
C ALA A 9 3.84 -13.07 2.68
N TYR A 10 4.40 -13.52 3.82
CA TYR A 10 4.80 -14.91 4.01
C TYR A 10 3.67 -15.72 4.64
N TRP A 11 2.95 -16.49 3.83
CA TRP A 11 2.01 -17.50 4.30
C TRP A 11 2.63 -18.89 4.13
N MET A 12 2.77 -19.65 5.21
CA MET A 12 3.28 -21.01 5.15
C MET A 12 2.22 -21.91 4.49
N GLY A 13 2.36 -22.19 3.19
CA GLY A 13 1.55 -23.24 2.55
C GLY A 13 1.47 -23.25 1.03
N MET A 14 1.68 -22.14 0.33
CA MET A 14 1.67 -22.11 -1.14
C MET A 14 2.70 -21.11 -1.64
N GLY A 15 3.66 -21.56 -2.47
CA GLY A 15 4.72 -20.76 -3.05
C GLY A 15 4.27 -19.73 -4.10
N ALA A 16 3.12 -19.09 -3.89
CA ALA A 16 2.65 -17.97 -4.68
C ALA A 16 2.83 -16.70 -3.85
N ARG A 17 3.87 -15.94 -4.18
CA ARG A 17 3.91 -14.52 -3.89
C ARG A 17 2.76 -13.87 -4.66
N GLU A 18 1.73 -13.39 -3.97
CA GLU A 18 0.72 -12.54 -4.60
C GLU A 18 1.20 -11.10 -4.52
N GLU A 19 1.40 -10.50 -5.68
CA GLU A 19 1.82 -9.12 -5.79
C GLU A 19 0.64 -8.21 -5.49
N ILE A 20 0.63 -7.66 -4.28
CA ILE A 20 -0.44 -6.76 -3.80
C ILE A 20 -0.27 -5.31 -4.29
N GLY A 21 0.72 -5.06 -5.16
CA GLY A 21 0.93 -3.79 -5.85
C GLY A 21 2.38 -3.58 -6.30
N TRP A 22 2.59 -2.53 -7.11
CA TRP A 22 3.84 -2.23 -7.81
C TRP A 22 4.38 -0.85 -7.38
N GLY A 23 5.71 -0.69 -7.29
CA GLY A 23 6.33 0.64 -7.10
C GLY A 23 6.37 1.16 -5.66
N TRP A 24 6.34 0.25 -4.67
CA TRP A 24 6.42 0.60 -3.24
C TRP A 24 7.80 1.11 -2.81
N LYS A 25 8.85 0.89 -3.62
CA LYS A 25 10.20 1.34 -3.33
C LYS A 25 10.25 2.87 -3.18
N GLY A 26 10.64 3.34 -2.00
CA GLY A 26 10.72 4.77 -1.70
C GLY A 26 9.39 5.40 -1.28
N MET A 27 8.33 4.60 -1.12
CA MET A 27 7.09 5.02 -0.48
C MET A 27 7.16 4.70 1.01
N ALA A 28 6.45 5.49 1.81
CA ALA A 28 6.18 5.16 3.21
C ALA A 28 4.70 4.78 3.34
N LEU A 29 4.43 3.71 4.10
CA LEU A 29 3.20 2.91 4.03
C LEU A 29 2.61 2.69 5.42
N VAL A 30 1.28 2.71 5.52
CA VAL A 30 0.56 2.39 6.76
C VAL A 30 -0.83 1.81 6.46
N GLY A 31 -1.18 0.72 7.14
CA GLY A 31 -2.55 0.18 7.14
C GLY A 31 -3.41 1.00 8.10
N VAL A 32 -4.59 1.42 7.65
CA VAL A 32 -5.39 2.45 8.34
C VAL A 32 -6.79 1.99 8.74
N GLY A 33 -7.15 0.74 8.46
CA GLY A 33 -8.52 0.25 8.61
C GLY A 33 -9.38 0.64 7.41
N ASP A 34 -10.70 0.60 7.55
CA ASP A 34 -11.65 0.86 6.46
C ASP A 34 -11.91 2.37 6.30
N LEU A 35 -11.17 3.02 5.40
CA LEU A 35 -11.34 4.45 5.07
C LEU A 35 -12.31 4.66 3.90
N SER A 36 -12.53 3.64 3.07
CA SER A 36 -13.45 3.66 1.93
C SER A 36 -14.91 3.50 2.36
N GLY A 37 -15.16 2.82 3.50
CA GLY A 37 -16.46 2.46 4.03
C GLY A 37 -17.03 1.17 3.42
N ASP A 38 -16.20 0.34 2.79
CA ASP A 38 -16.64 -0.89 2.11
C ASP A 38 -16.56 -2.15 2.99
N GLY A 39 -16.11 -2.01 4.24
CA GLY A 39 -15.93 -3.10 5.18
C GLY A 39 -14.60 -3.85 5.06
N VAL A 40 -13.69 -3.39 4.19
CA VAL A 40 -12.36 -3.99 3.98
C VAL A 40 -11.26 -3.01 4.45
N PRO A 41 -10.19 -3.49 5.11
CA PRO A 41 -9.07 -2.62 5.48
C PRO A 41 -8.30 -2.06 4.27
N ASP A 42 -7.99 -0.77 4.34
CA ASP A 42 -7.26 0.00 3.34
C ASP A 42 -5.80 0.26 3.73
N LEU A 43 -5.03 0.70 2.73
CA LEU A 43 -3.64 1.13 2.87
C LEU A 43 -3.47 2.59 2.43
N LEU A 44 -2.72 3.37 3.20
CA LEU A 44 -2.17 4.65 2.75
C LEU A 44 -0.72 4.51 2.32
N ALA A 45 -0.36 5.25 1.28
CA ALA A 45 1.00 5.37 0.82
C ALA A 45 1.35 6.82 0.51
N ARG A 46 2.55 7.23 0.86
CA ARG A 46 3.11 8.50 0.41
C ARG A 46 4.33 8.27 -0.47
N ASP A 47 4.37 8.95 -1.61
CA ASP A 47 5.53 8.96 -2.49
C ASP A 47 6.58 10.01 -2.10
N GLY A 48 7.77 9.93 -2.72
CA GLY A 48 8.87 10.87 -2.47
C GLY A 48 8.57 12.32 -2.86
N SER A 49 7.52 12.57 -3.66
CA SER A 49 7.05 13.90 -4.03
C SER A 49 6.03 14.47 -3.04
N GLY A 50 5.69 13.73 -1.98
CA GLY A 50 4.73 14.16 -0.96
C GLY A 50 3.26 14.02 -1.37
N ASN A 51 2.95 13.22 -2.40
CA ASN A 51 1.56 12.86 -2.69
C ASN A 51 1.10 11.75 -1.73
N LEU A 52 -0.14 11.87 -1.27
CA LEU A 52 -0.79 10.86 -0.45
C LEU A 52 -1.80 10.07 -1.30
N TRP A 53 -1.70 8.75 -1.23
CA TRP A 53 -2.47 7.79 -2.00
C TRP A 53 -3.22 6.86 -1.03
N ARG A 54 -4.47 6.54 -1.34
CA ARG A 54 -5.24 5.46 -0.72
C ARG A 54 -5.32 4.28 -1.68
N TYR A 55 -5.19 3.09 -1.16
CA TYR A 55 -5.42 1.83 -1.85
C TYR A 55 -6.52 1.10 -1.09
N ASP A 56 -7.65 0.88 -1.76
CA ASP A 56 -8.80 0.23 -1.13
C ASP A 56 -8.57 -1.28 -1.11
N GLY A 57 -8.90 -1.95 -0.02
CA GLY A 57 -8.81 -3.41 0.04
C GLY A 57 -9.93 -4.06 -0.80
N ASP A 58 -9.62 -5.13 -1.54
CA ASP A 58 -10.63 -5.78 -2.39
C ASP A 58 -11.34 -6.98 -1.73
N GLY A 59 -10.98 -7.31 -0.49
CA GLY A 59 -11.52 -8.42 0.29
C GLY A 59 -10.98 -9.80 -0.12
N GLY A 60 -10.21 -9.88 -1.21
CA GLY A 60 -9.55 -11.09 -1.71
C GLY A 60 -8.09 -11.24 -1.26
N GLY A 61 -7.56 -10.24 -0.54
CA GLY A 61 -6.15 -10.18 -0.15
C GLY A 61 -5.30 -9.32 -1.09
N SER A 62 -5.94 -8.61 -2.02
CA SER A 62 -5.32 -7.70 -2.98
C SER A 62 -5.78 -6.26 -2.75
N LEU A 63 -5.14 -5.30 -3.45
CA LEU A 63 -5.44 -3.88 -3.36
C LEU A 63 -5.99 -3.36 -4.69
N ALA A 64 -7.01 -2.51 -4.63
CA ALA A 64 -7.56 -1.81 -5.76
C ALA A 64 -6.59 -0.75 -6.32
N GLN A 65 -6.98 -0.14 -7.44
CA GLN A 65 -6.21 0.96 -8.03
C GLN A 65 -6.11 2.15 -7.06
N ARG A 66 -4.91 2.70 -6.91
CA ARG A 66 -4.67 3.84 -6.02
C ARG A 66 -5.47 5.09 -6.39
N VAL A 67 -5.94 5.80 -5.37
CA VAL A 67 -6.61 7.10 -5.48
C VAL A 67 -5.74 8.16 -4.80
N LYS A 68 -5.48 9.29 -5.46
CA LYS A 68 -4.78 10.42 -4.84
C LYS A 68 -5.74 11.15 -3.90
N ILE A 69 -5.39 11.23 -2.62
CA ILE A 69 -6.20 11.87 -1.59
C ILE A 69 -5.53 13.11 -0.98
N GLY A 70 -4.28 13.41 -1.35
CA GLY A 70 -3.59 14.60 -0.88
C GLY A 70 -2.25 14.87 -1.57
N TRP A 71 -1.67 16.02 -1.26
CA TRP A 71 -0.34 16.48 -1.68
C TRP A 71 0.28 17.35 -0.57
N GLY A 72 1.58 17.61 -0.65
CA GLY A 72 2.28 18.45 0.33
C GLY A 72 2.79 17.71 1.57
N TRP A 73 2.78 16.38 1.57
CA TRP A 73 3.15 15.55 2.73
C TRP A 73 4.66 15.26 2.81
N GLN A 74 5.51 15.91 2.00
CA GLN A 74 6.95 15.66 1.93
C GLN A 74 7.69 15.89 3.26
N GLY A 75 7.14 16.71 4.16
CA GLY A 75 7.75 17.05 5.46
C GLY A 75 7.45 16.08 6.60
N LEU A 76 6.50 15.14 6.44
CA LEU A 76 6.26 14.13 7.47
C LEU A 76 7.34 13.05 7.39
N THR A 77 7.88 12.59 8.51
CA THR A 77 8.81 11.45 8.55
C THR A 77 8.20 10.22 9.22
N ALA A 78 7.06 10.38 9.90
CA ALA A 78 6.35 9.32 10.58
C ALA A 78 4.97 9.06 9.94
N PHE A 79 4.51 7.83 10.09
CA PHE A 79 3.14 7.37 9.93
C PHE A 79 2.67 6.76 11.24
#